data_AF-A0A948AQ47-F1
#
_entry.id   AF-A0A948AQ47-F1
#
_cell.length_a   1.000
_cell.length_b   1.000
_cell.length_c   1.000
_cell.angle_alpha   90.00
_cell.angle_beta   90.00
_cell.angle_gamma   90.00
#
_symmetry.space_group_name_H-M   'P 1'
#
loop_
_entity.id
_entity.type
_entity.pdbx_description
1 polymer ?
#
loop_
_entity_poly.entity_id
_entity_poly.type
_entity_poly.pdbx_seq_one_letter_code
_entity_poly.pdbx_strand_id
1 'polypeptide(L)'
;MANKSRGFTLVELAIVLFIITLLLGGMLTPLSQQIAERQNSDTRHALESARTALAGYALSHRDSTGKPYLPCPDQHNGAGARDGEEDRLADGRCASVVGNLPWHTLGVAEVDAWGNRLGYAVSPDYADAGRGIVHNPVPATQ
;
A
#
# COMPACT_ATOMS: atom_id res chain seq x y z
N MET A 1 32.58 1.29 68.06
CA MET A 1 31.14 1.05 67.89
C MET A 1 30.93 0.46 66.50
N ALA A 2 30.78 -0.86 66.39
CA ALA A 2 30.64 -1.54 65.11
C ALA A 2 29.17 -1.46 64.68
N ASN A 3 28.90 -0.75 63.59
CA ASN A 3 27.56 -0.61 63.04
C ASN A 3 27.14 -1.97 62.44
N LYS A 4 26.06 -2.56 62.97
CA LYS A 4 25.58 -3.88 62.55
C LYS A 4 24.77 -3.70 61.26
N SER A 5 25.40 -3.96 60.13
CA SER A 5 24.75 -3.91 58.81
C SER A 5 23.58 -4.90 58.80
N ARG A 6 22.34 -4.40 58.72
CA ARG A 6 21.16 -5.24 58.53
C ARG A 6 21.18 -5.71 57.08
N GLY A 7 21.36 -7.01 56.85
CA GLY A 7 21.32 -7.61 55.52
C GLY A 7 19.91 -7.57 54.93
N PHE A 8 19.81 -7.58 53.59
CA PHE A 8 18.55 -7.66 52.86
C PHE A 8 17.78 -8.93 53.20
N THR A 9 16.46 -8.82 53.36
CA THR A 9 15.61 -10.00 53.59
C THR A 9 15.28 -10.70 52.26
N LEU A 10 15.06 -12.02 52.28
CA LEU A 10 14.61 -12.77 51.09
C LEU A 10 13.31 -12.21 50.50
N VAL A 11 12.43 -11.69 51.36
CA VAL A 11 11.16 -11.07 50.96
C VAL A 11 11.40 -9.77 50.19
N GLU A 12 12.38 -8.98 50.62
CA GLU A 12 12.75 -7.72 49.97
C GLU A 12 13.30 -7.96 48.56
N LEU A 13 14.15 -8.98 48.39
CA LEU A 13 14.64 -9.39 47.08
C LEU A 13 13.51 -9.95 46.19
N ALA A 14 12.56 -10.72 46.75
CA ALA A 14 11.42 -11.25 46.01
C ALA A 14 10.49 -10.14 45.49
N ILE A 15 10.23 -9.11 46.31
CA ILE A 15 9.41 -7.96 45.90
C ILE A 15 10.13 -7.16 44.80
N VAL A 16 11.44 -6.96 44.90
CA VAL A 16 12.22 -6.26 43.86
C VAL A 16 12.16 -7.01 42.53
N LEU A 17 12.36 -8.33 42.55
CA LEU A 17 12.26 -9.16 41.34
C LEU A 17 10.85 -9.12 40.75
N PHE A 18 9.81 -9.18 41.59
CA PHE A 18 8.42 -9.05 41.14
C PHE A 18 8.15 -7.70 40.45
N ILE A 19 8.60 -6.58 41.03
CA ILE A 19 8.47 -5.25 40.42
C ILE A 19 9.21 -5.19 39.07
N ILE A 20 10.43 -5.72 38.99
CA ILE A 20 11.20 -5.77 37.74
C ILE A 20 10.44 -6.56 36.66
N THR A 21 9.86 -7.71 37.01
CA THR A 21 9.07 -8.49 36.04
C THR A 21 7.84 -7.75 35.54
N LEU A 22 7.14 -7.01 36.40
CA LEU A 22 5.98 -6.19 36.00
C LEU A 22 6.38 -5.03 35.08
N LEU A 23 7.49 -4.35 35.38
CA LEU A 23 7.99 -3.25 34.55
C LEU A 23 8.43 -3.73 33.17
N LEU A 24 9.15 -4.84 33.10
CA LEU A 24 9.59 -5.44 31.83
C LEU A 24 8.40 -5.98 31.02
N GLY A 25 7.39 -6.56 31.68
CA GLY A 25 6.17 -7.06 31.03
C GLY A 25 5.28 -5.94 30.47
N GLY A 26 5.23 -4.77 31.12
CA GLY A 26 4.40 -3.64 30.70
C GLY A 26 4.93 -2.86 29.49
N MET A 27 6.23 -2.90 29.21
CA MET A 27 6.89 -2.05 28.20
C MET A 27 6.86 -2.62 26.77
N LEU A 28 6.46 -3.88 26.57
CA LEU A 28 6.54 -4.56 25.27
C LEU A 28 5.34 -4.25 24.34
N THR A 29 4.22 -3.79 24.88
CA THR A 29 2.99 -3.49 24.12
C THR A 29 3.03 -2.22 23.25
N PRO A 30 3.68 -1.08 23.62
CA PRO A 30 3.66 0.12 22.77
C PRO A 30 4.49 0.00 21.49
N LEU A 31 5.46 -0.92 21.42
CA LEU A 31 6.36 -1.01 20.27
C LEU A 31 5.64 -1.52 19.00
N SER A 32 4.77 -2.53 19.15
CA SER A 32 4.00 -3.07 18.02
C SER A 32 3.04 -2.03 17.43
N GLN A 33 2.42 -1.22 18.29
CA GLN A 33 1.55 -0.12 17.87
C GLN A 33 2.32 0.96 17.11
N GLN A 34 3.54 1.30 17.56
CA GLN A 34 4.38 2.25 16.84
C GLN A 34 4.80 1.75 15.45
N ILE A 35 5.10 0.46 15.33
CA ILE A 35 5.43 -0.16 14.03
C ILE A 35 4.21 -0.12 13.11
N ALA A 36 3.02 -0.47 13.61
CA ALA A 36 1.80 -0.45 12.83
C ALA A 36 1.44 0.97 12.35
N GLU A 37 1.60 1.98 13.21
CA GLU A 37 1.37 3.38 12.83
C GLU A 37 2.34 3.84 11.74
N ARG A 38 3.61 3.43 11.84
CA ARG A 38 4.60 3.73 10.80
C ARG A 38 4.23 3.06 9.48
N GLN A 39 3.87 1.78 9.49
CA GLN A 39 3.45 1.06 8.28
C GLN A 39 2.20 1.70 7.67
N ASN A 40 1.23 2.16 8.48
CA ASN A 40 0.08 2.92 8.02
C ASN A 40 0.49 4.22 7.30
N SER A 41 1.43 4.97 7.88
CA SER A 41 1.95 6.19 7.26
C SER A 41 2.65 5.88 5.92
N ASP A 42 3.52 4.88 5.91
CA ASP A 42 4.30 4.48 4.72
C ASP A 42 3.37 4.02 3.58
N THR A 43 2.31 3.25 3.89
CA THR A 43 1.33 2.84 2.88
C THR A 43 0.48 3.99 2.36
N ARG A 44 0.13 4.97 3.21
CA ARG A 44 -0.54 6.19 2.73
C ARG A 44 0.33 6.96 1.74
N HIS A 45 1.64 7.04 1.99
CA HIS A 45 2.58 7.63 1.03
C HIS A 45 2.66 6.85 -0.28
N ALA A 46 2.65 5.52 -0.22
CA ALA A 46 2.61 4.67 -1.42
C ALA A 46 1.34 4.91 -2.25
N LEU A 47 0.16 4.99 -1.60
CA LEU A 47 -1.11 5.28 -2.26
C LEU A 47 -1.13 6.67 -2.90
N GLU A 48 -0.57 7.68 -2.23
CA GLU A 48 -0.51 9.04 -2.78
C GLU A 48 0.45 9.12 -3.99
N SER A 49 1.57 8.41 -3.91
CA SER A 49 2.50 8.27 -5.04
C SER A 49 1.82 7.59 -6.24
N ALA A 50 1.10 6.49 -6.00
CA ALA A 50 0.30 5.82 -7.02
C ALA A 50 -0.76 6.75 -7.66
N ARG A 51 -1.49 7.51 -6.84
CA ARG A 51 -2.48 8.49 -7.32
C ARG A 51 -1.83 9.55 -8.21
N THR A 52 -0.69 10.08 -7.79
CA THR A 52 0.04 11.09 -8.55
C THR A 52 0.57 10.51 -9.86
N ALA A 53 1.08 9.28 -9.86
CA ALA A 53 1.54 8.59 -11.05
C ALA A 53 0.40 8.31 -12.04
N LEU A 54 -0.79 7.91 -11.56
CA LEU A 54 -1.98 7.75 -12.41
C LEU A 54 -2.36 9.06 -13.11
N ALA A 55 -2.34 10.18 -12.39
CA ALA A 55 -2.57 11.49 -12.99
C ALA A 55 -1.46 11.84 -14.01
N GLY A 56 -0.19 11.57 -13.68
CA GLY A 56 0.94 11.77 -14.58
C GLY A 56 0.85 10.96 -15.87
N TYR A 57 0.44 9.69 -15.77
CA TYR A 57 0.20 8.81 -16.92
C TYR A 57 -0.87 9.40 -17.85
N ALA A 58 -2.00 9.82 -17.29
CA ALA A 58 -3.08 10.41 -18.09
C ALA A 58 -2.64 11.71 -18.79
N LEU A 59 -1.72 12.48 -18.20
CA LEU A 59 -1.20 13.69 -18.84
C LEU A 59 -0.25 13.40 -20.01
N SER A 60 0.50 12.30 -19.94
CA SER A 60 1.50 11.90 -20.94
C SER A 60 0.95 10.99 -22.04
N HIS A 61 -0.13 10.25 -21.79
CA HIS A 61 -0.75 9.33 -22.72
C HIS A 61 -2.07 9.88 -23.25
N ARG A 62 -2.21 9.93 -24.57
CA ARG A 62 -3.37 10.51 -25.26
C ARG A 62 -3.82 9.65 -26.42
N ASP A 63 -5.13 9.61 -26.64
CA ASP A 63 -5.72 9.00 -27.82
C ASP A 63 -5.33 9.79 -29.10
N SER A 64 -5.74 9.25 -30.26
CA SER A 64 -5.51 9.88 -31.58
C SER A 64 -6.13 11.27 -31.73
N THR A 65 -7.06 11.65 -30.86
CA THR A 65 -7.75 12.95 -30.83
C THR A 65 -7.22 13.89 -29.75
N GLY A 66 -6.19 13.47 -28.99
CA GLY A 66 -5.57 14.26 -27.93
C GLY A 66 -6.23 14.13 -26.55
N LYS A 67 -7.21 13.23 -26.37
CA LYS A 67 -7.86 13.01 -25.07
C LYS A 67 -7.00 12.10 -24.17
N PRO A 68 -6.83 12.45 -22.89
CA PRO A 68 -6.05 11.64 -21.95
C PRO A 68 -6.77 10.33 -21.63
N TYR A 69 -6.04 9.28 -21.23
CA TYR A 69 -6.63 8.02 -20.71
C TYR A 69 -5.80 7.46 -19.55
N LEU A 70 -6.43 6.65 -18.71
CA LEU A 70 -5.80 5.97 -17.58
C LEU A 70 -5.17 4.63 -18.01
N PRO A 71 -4.15 4.14 -17.27
CA PRO A 71 -3.58 2.84 -17.56
C PRO A 71 -4.58 1.74 -17.22
N CYS A 72 -4.46 0.62 -17.93
CA CYS A 72 -5.15 -0.61 -17.61
C CYS A 72 -4.52 -1.29 -16.39
N PRO A 73 -5.30 -2.01 -15.58
CA PRO A 73 -4.76 -2.82 -14.49
C PRO A 73 -3.81 -3.91 -15.00
N ASP A 74 -2.86 -4.29 -14.15
CA ASP A 74 -2.09 -5.53 -14.29
C ASP A 74 -2.97 -6.70 -13.83
N GLN A 75 -3.27 -7.63 -14.72
CA GLN A 75 -4.22 -8.70 -14.49
C GLN A 75 -3.67 -9.76 -13.52
N HIS A 76 -4.57 -10.40 -12.77
CA HIS A 76 -4.16 -11.41 -11.79
C HIS A 76 -3.84 -12.78 -12.41
N ASN A 77 -4.29 -13.03 -13.64
CA ASN A 77 -4.29 -14.33 -14.31
C ASN A 77 -4.19 -14.19 -15.83
N GLY A 78 -3.53 -15.13 -16.49
CA GLY A 78 -3.30 -15.10 -17.94
C GLY A 78 -1.84 -14.82 -18.30
N ALA A 79 -1.59 -14.54 -19.58
CA ALA A 79 -0.25 -14.22 -20.07
C ALA A 79 0.05 -12.73 -19.82
N GLY A 80 1.19 -12.42 -19.20
CA GLY A 80 1.51 -11.06 -18.74
C GLY A 80 0.96 -10.73 -17.34
N ALA A 81 0.27 -11.68 -16.69
CA ALA A 81 -0.26 -11.43 -15.35
C ALA A 81 0.83 -11.21 -14.30
N ARG A 82 0.65 -10.22 -13.44
CA ARG A 82 1.48 -9.92 -12.27
C ARG A 82 2.92 -9.52 -12.61
N ASP A 83 3.15 -9.01 -13.82
CA ASP A 83 4.45 -8.51 -14.24
C ASP A 83 4.64 -7.01 -13.96
N GLY A 84 3.55 -6.30 -13.64
CA GLY A 84 3.54 -4.89 -13.28
C GLY A 84 3.38 -3.94 -14.45
N GLU A 85 3.22 -4.46 -15.66
CA GLU A 85 2.86 -3.68 -16.83
C GLU A 85 1.34 -3.55 -16.96
N GLU A 86 0.87 -2.52 -17.66
CA GLU A 86 -0.55 -2.39 -17.94
C GLU A 86 -1.04 -3.40 -19.00
N ASP A 87 -2.13 -4.12 -18.71
CA ASP A 87 -2.66 -5.10 -19.65
C ASP A 87 -3.72 -4.51 -20.57
N ARG A 88 -3.25 -4.00 -21.71
CA ARG A 88 -4.07 -3.44 -22.78
C ARG A 88 -4.16 -4.36 -23.99
N LEU A 89 -5.37 -4.56 -24.48
CA LEU A 89 -5.64 -5.31 -25.71
C LEU A 89 -5.29 -4.46 -26.94
N ALA A 90 -5.11 -5.11 -28.08
CA ALA A 90 -4.76 -4.45 -29.34
C ALA A 90 -5.80 -3.43 -29.83
N ASP A 91 -7.05 -3.51 -29.36
CA ASP A 91 -8.13 -2.57 -29.66
C ASP A 91 -8.16 -1.35 -28.72
N GLY A 92 -7.21 -1.25 -27.79
CA GLY A 92 -7.06 -0.13 -26.86
C GLY A 92 -7.82 -0.27 -25.54
N ARG A 93 -8.65 -1.32 -25.38
CA ARG A 93 -9.38 -1.61 -24.13
C ARG A 93 -8.51 -2.41 -23.15
N CYS A 94 -8.88 -2.42 -21.88
CA CYS A 94 -8.20 -3.23 -20.89
C CYS A 94 -8.58 -4.71 -20.98
N ALA A 95 -7.61 -5.61 -20.76
CA ALA A 95 -7.86 -7.04 -20.65
C ALA A 95 -8.72 -7.38 -19.41
N SER A 96 -8.52 -6.62 -18.33
CA SER A 96 -9.35 -6.63 -17.11
C SER A 96 -9.59 -5.20 -16.62
N VAL A 97 -10.71 -4.94 -15.96
CA VAL A 97 -11.03 -3.64 -15.33
C VAL A 97 -10.64 -3.57 -13.85
N VAL A 98 -10.27 -4.72 -13.27
CA VAL A 98 -9.78 -4.85 -11.90
C VAL A 98 -8.54 -5.74 -11.89
N GLY A 99 -7.50 -5.28 -11.21
CA GLY A 99 -6.19 -5.92 -11.21
C GLY A 99 -5.31 -5.39 -10.08
N ASN A 100 -4.01 -5.65 -10.19
CA ASN A 100 -3.02 -4.87 -9.45
C ASN A 100 -2.82 -3.52 -10.15
N LEU A 101 -2.30 -2.57 -9.38
CA LEU A 101 -1.74 -1.35 -9.93
C LEU A 101 -0.54 -1.71 -10.82
N PRO A 102 -0.44 -1.22 -12.07
CA PRO A 102 0.69 -1.51 -12.95
C PRO A 102 1.93 -0.70 -12.52
N TRP A 103 2.65 -1.19 -11.51
CA TRP A 103 3.72 -0.45 -10.83
C TRP A 103 4.95 -0.20 -11.72
N HIS A 104 5.25 -1.08 -12.68
CA HIS A 104 6.34 -0.85 -13.65
C HIS A 104 5.96 0.25 -14.64
N THR A 105 4.78 0.17 -15.24
CA THR A 105 4.27 1.21 -16.14
C THR A 105 4.21 2.58 -15.46
N LEU A 106 3.81 2.63 -14.18
CA LEU A 106 3.67 3.87 -13.42
C LEU A 106 4.97 4.36 -12.77
N GLY A 107 6.02 3.52 -12.71
CA GLY A 107 7.27 3.85 -12.05
C GLY A 107 7.13 4.05 -10.53
N VAL A 108 6.24 3.29 -9.89
CA VAL A 108 5.98 3.37 -8.44
C VAL A 108 6.42 2.10 -7.71
N ALA A 109 6.36 2.11 -6.39
CA ALA A 109 6.69 0.94 -5.58
C ALA A 109 5.72 -0.22 -5.86
N GLU A 110 6.27 -1.42 -5.89
CA GLU A 110 5.56 -2.67 -6.18
C GLU A 110 4.57 -3.07 -5.07
N VAL A 111 4.95 -2.83 -3.82
CA VAL A 111 4.22 -3.26 -2.62
C VAL A 111 4.09 -2.13 -1.60
N ASP A 112 3.08 -2.24 -0.75
CA ASP A 112 2.88 -1.42 0.43
C ASP A 112 3.81 -1.81 1.59
N ALA A 113 3.69 -1.13 2.73
CA ALA A 113 4.54 -1.39 3.91
C ALA A 113 4.32 -2.77 4.56
N TRP A 114 3.26 -3.48 4.17
CA TRP A 114 2.94 -4.84 4.62
C TRP A 114 3.32 -5.91 3.60
N GLY A 115 3.88 -5.52 2.45
CA GLY A 115 4.27 -6.44 1.38
C GLY A 115 3.13 -6.84 0.46
N ASN A 116 1.99 -6.14 0.48
CA ASN A 116 0.88 -6.39 -0.44
C ASN A 116 1.02 -5.51 -1.68
N ARG A 117 0.69 -6.06 -2.86
CA ARG A 117 0.49 -5.26 -4.06
C ARG A 117 -0.75 -4.38 -3.89
N LEU A 118 -0.69 -3.16 -4.41
CA LEU A 118 -1.85 -2.26 -4.42
C LEU A 118 -2.87 -2.76 -5.46
N GLY A 119 -4.12 -2.92 -5.04
CA GLY A 119 -5.22 -3.19 -5.96
C GLY A 119 -5.60 -1.94 -6.75
N TYR A 120 -5.98 -2.12 -8.01
CA TYR A 120 -6.40 -1.05 -8.90
C TYR A 120 -7.61 -1.46 -9.72
N ALA A 121 -8.55 -0.53 -9.86
CA ALA A 121 -9.76 -0.70 -10.64
C ALA A 121 -10.02 0.59 -11.42
N VAL A 122 -10.46 0.44 -12.67
CA VAL A 122 -10.72 1.57 -13.55
C VAL A 122 -11.98 1.33 -14.36
N SER A 123 -12.77 2.39 -14.54
CA SER A 123 -13.91 2.34 -15.47
C SER A 123 -13.39 2.20 -16.90
N PRO A 124 -13.97 1.31 -17.73
CA PRO A 124 -13.63 1.20 -19.15
C PRO A 124 -13.60 2.54 -19.88
N ASP A 125 -14.56 3.43 -19.56
CA ASP A 125 -14.70 4.75 -20.19
C ASP A 125 -13.52 5.70 -19.93
N TYR A 126 -12.71 5.43 -18.91
CA TYR A 126 -11.53 6.23 -18.59
C TYR A 126 -10.22 5.60 -19.06
N ALA A 127 -10.20 4.30 -19.31
CA ALA A 127 -9.01 3.57 -19.70
C ALA A 127 -8.96 3.20 -21.18
N ASP A 128 -10.04 3.35 -21.95
CA ASP A 128 -10.04 3.09 -23.40
C ASP A 128 -9.11 4.08 -24.15
N ALA A 129 -7.98 3.57 -24.66
CA ALA A 129 -7.00 4.38 -25.39
C ALA A 129 -7.47 4.82 -26.79
N GLY A 130 -8.53 4.20 -27.33
CA GLY A 130 -9.14 4.60 -28.60
C GLY A 130 -10.13 5.76 -28.46
N ARG A 131 -10.67 5.98 -27.24
CA ARG A 131 -11.71 6.99 -26.98
C ARG A 131 -11.28 8.10 -26.03
N GLY A 132 -10.30 7.84 -25.18
CA GLY A 132 -9.90 8.74 -24.10
C GLY A 132 -10.99 8.96 -23.05
N ILE A 133 -10.66 9.72 -22.01
CA ILE A 133 -11.59 10.13 -20.97
C ILE A 133 -12.67 11.03 -21.58
N VAL A 134 -13.91 10.57 -21.55
CA VAL A 134 -15.09 11.31 -22.00
C VAL A 134 -15.78 12.02 -20.83
N HIS A 135 -16.23 13.26 -21.03
CA HIS A 135 -16.83 14.09 -19.97
C HIS A 135 -18.21 13.63 -19.47
N ASN A 136 -18.79 12.58 -20.05
CA ASN A 136 -20.07 12.03 -19.64
C ASN A 136 -19.97 10.49 -19.54
N PRO A 137 -19.28 9.98 -18.50
CA PRO A 137 -19.11 8.53 -18.30
C PRO A 137 -20.49 7.88 -18.12
N VAL A 138 -20.75 6.77 -18.80
CA VAL A 138 -21.94 5.96 -18.52
C VAL A 138 -21.74 5.38 -17.11
N PRO A 139 -22.72 5.49 -16.19
CA PRO A 139 -22.55 4.99 -14.84
C PRO A 139 -22.15 3.51 -14.87
N ALA A 140 -21.08 3.17 -14.14
CA ALA A 140 -20.57 1.82 -14.03
C ALA A 140 -21.69 0.87 -13.60
N THR A 141 -22.20 0.07 -14.53
CA THR A 141 -23.07 -1.06 -14.19
C THR A 141 -22.21 -2.09 -13.48
N GLN A 142 -22.48 -2.27 -12.19
CA GLN A 142 -21.91 -3.35 -11.38
C GLN A 142 -22.24 -4.73 -11.97
#